data_AF-A0A167XIE7-F1
#
_entry.id   AF-A0A167XIE7-F1
#
_cell.length_a   1.000
_cell.length_b   1.000
_cell.length_c   1.000
_cell.angle_alpha   90.00
_cell.angle_beta   90.00
_cell.angle_gamma   90.00
#
_symmetry.space_group_name_H-M   'P 1'
#
loop_
_entity.id
_entity.type
_entity.pdbx_description
1 polymer ?
#
loop_
_entity_poly.entity_id
_entity_poly.type
_entity_poly.pdbx_seq_one_letter_code
_entity_poly.pdbx_strand_id
1 'polypeptide(L)'
;MEGESAKVLHRELSEQLSKVKKLEAEIVPLRKSSKTVEVIEEEKRSLENQLNLMKDLETELNNVQIQKQVLEDERQSWASLLDPDNGNTEFDSPEAIAKALVQARIENTSLLERIGKVQEEIVERDEVISSYDAEKSKLIEELKQAKAAINSTSTGSNAPDSRTKARLERQRALALKEVDYLRAQLKAMDDEESTMDVELNTNRYDQQKTEHIAKLESLLTEHREELHNLQNELTKLEEEKATANTGSSVGSDETRGTKRPAEDSASNERLSVLARKNRSLQDSLAKNEQAQEMLKRELEAVKKHLTSLQSSSRVRVLELRNNPTAEHEKVKQSTLNTLKAENRDLLAQLRGKHHHLKVVPLSSIESVKLEMKEMERTVFEKEKRMRRLKEIWTAKSSEFREAVASLLGYKLDFLPNGRVRVTSMFHLSSAYRHGTDDADAGAKGPSDGENNSIIFDGENGTMKISGGPNSQFAMEIRNLIKFWVEERKDIPCFLAAMTLDFYDKTTRAAR
;
A
#
# COMPACT_ATOMS: atom_id res chain seq x y z
N MET A 1 -48.83 100.43 11.62
CA MET A 1 -48.12 99.45 12.45
C MET A 1 -48.84 98.09 12.48
N GLU A 2 -50.13 98.01 12.78
CA GLU A 2 -50.85 96.70 12.87
C GLU A 2 -51.10 95.99 11.52
N GLY A 3 -51.24 96.73 10.41
CA GLY A 3 -51.47 96.14 9.09
C GLY A 3 -50.22 95.55 8.41
N GLU A 4 -49.01 95.95 8.83
CA GLU A 4 -47.75 95.44 8.27
C GLU A 4 -47.30 94.15 8.98
N SER A 5 -47.45 94.09 10.31
CA SER A 5 -47.23 92.86 11.09
C SER A 5 -48.17 91.74 10.66
N ALA A 6 -49.45 92.04 10.39
CA ALA A 6 -50.42 91.07 9.88
C ALA A 6 -50.01 90.50 8.50
N LYS A 7 -49.42 91.31 7.61
CA LYS A 7 -48.94 90.85 6.30
C LYS A 7 -47.68 89.98 6.40
N VAL A 8 -46.76 90.33 7.29
CA VAL A 8 -45.56 89.52 7.57
C VAL A 8 -45.97 88.17 8.15
N LEU A 9 -46.87 88.15 9.14
CA LEU A 9 -47.42 86.90 9.69
C LEU A 9 -48.12 86.07 8.62
N HIS A 10 -48.92 86.69 7.73
CA HIS A 10 -49.59 85.95 6.67
C HIS A 10 -48.61 85.34 5.66
N ARG A 11 -47.50 86.03 5.36
CA ARG A 11 -46.42 85.52 4.53
C ARG A 11 -45.70 84.36 5.20
N GLU A 12 -45.29 84.51 6.46
CA GLU A 12 -44.63 83.45 7.24
C GLU A 12 -45.53 82.22 7.39
N LEU A 13 -46.83 82.41 7.63
CA LEU A 13 -47.80 81.32 7.73
C LEU A 13 -48.01 80.65 6.35
N SER A 14 -47.98 81.41 5.25
CA SER A 14 -48.00 80.84 3.90
C SER A 14 -46.72 80.06 3.56
N GLU A 15 -45.56 80.55 4.00
CA GLU A 15 -44.28 79.88 3.83
C GLU A 15 -44.23 78.60 4.68
N GLN A 16 -44.72 78.64 5.92
CA GLN A 16 -44.89 77.46 6.77
C GLN A 16 -45.88 76.46 6.18
N LEU A 17 -47.05 76.90 5.68
CA LEU A 17 -47.99 76.02 4.98
C LEU A 17 -47.38 75.41 3.72
N SER A 18 -46.55 76.15 2.98
CA SER A 18 -45.84 75.60 1.82
C SER A 18 -44.78 74.57 2.23
N LYS A 19 -44.07 74.78 3.34
CA LYS A 19 -43.10 73.84 3.90
C LYS A 19 -43.81 72.58 4.41
N VAL A 20 -44.93 72.73 5.13
CA VAL A 20 -45.77 71.61 5.59
C VAL A 20 -46.29 70.81 4.40
N LYS A 21 -46.82 71.46 3.35
CA LYS A 21 -47.26 70.76 2.13
C LYS A 21 -46.12 70.04 1.40
N LYS A 22 -44.91 70.62 1.37
CA LYS A 22 -43.72 69.95 0.80
C LYS A 22 -43.34 68.72 1.62
N LEU A 23 -43.29 68.85 2.95
CA LEU A 23 -43.00 67.73 3.85
C LEU A 23 -44.10 66.64 3.77
N GLU A 24 -45.37 67.01 3.68
CA GLU A 24 -46.48 66.07 3.46
C GLU A 24 -46.33 65.33 2.12
N ALA A 25 -45.97 66.06 1.05
CA ALA A 25 -45.72 65.49 -0.26
C ALA A 25 -44.52 64.53 -0.28
N GLU A 26 -43.53 64.72 0.60
CA GLU A 26 -42.39 63.83 0.78
C GLU A 26 -42.69 62.63 1.71
N ILE A 27 -43.52 62.82 2.74
CA ILE A 27 -43.88 61.76 3.69
C ILE A 27 -44.79 60.71 3.05
N VAL A 28 -45.72 61.11 2.17
CA VAL A 28 -46.63 60.16 1.50
C VAL A 28 -45.90 59.10 0.66
N PRO A 29 -44.95 59.43 -0.23
CA PRO A 29 -44.20 58.42 -0.97
C PRO A 29 -43.30 57.59 -0.05
N LEU A 30 -42.69 58.18 0.98
CA LEU A 30 -41.88 57.44 1.96
C LEU A 30 -42.72 56.41 2.76
N ARG A 31 -43.95 56.76 3.12
CA ARG A 31 -44.88 55.80 3.76
C ARG A 31 -45.31 54.69 2.81
N LYS A 32 -45.49 55.00 1.52
CA LYS A 32 -45.79 53.98 0.50
C LYS A 32 -44.59 53.04 0.30
N SER A 33 -43.37 53.58 0.24
CA SER A 33 -42.16 52.76 0.12
C SER A 33 -41.91 51.92 1.38
N SER A 34 -42.19 52.43 2.59
CA SER A 34 -42.12 51.64 3.83
C SER A 34 -43.01 50.40 3.76
N LYS A 35 -44.27 50.58 3.33
CA LYS A 35 -45.21 49.45 3.19
C LYS A 35 -44.77 48.43 2.15
N THR A 36 -44.21 48.87 1.02
CA THR A 36 -43.66 47.93 0.03
C THR A 36 -42.43 47.20 0.55
N VAL A 37 -41.58 47.89 1.32
CA VAL A 37 -40.42 47.26 1.97
C VAL A 37 -40.87 46.23 2.99
N GLU A 38 -41.88 46.52 3.81
CA GLU A 38 -42.47 45.57 4.76
C GLU A 38 -43.01 44.32 4.07
N VAL A 39 -43.75 44.47 2.96
CA VAL A 39 -44.24 43.32 2.16
C VAL A 39 -43.07 42.51 1.60
N ILE A 40 -42.03 43.17 1.07
CA ILE A 40 -40.83 42.48 0.56
C ILE A 40 -40.09 41.76 1.69
N GLU A 41 -40.04 42.33 2.90
CA GLU A 41 -39.44 41.69 4.07
C GLU A 41 -40.23 40.46 4.51
N GLU A 42 -41.55 40.51 4.49
CA GLU A 42 -42.42 39.36 4.78
C GLU A 42 -42.26 38.27 3.72
N GLU A 43 -42.26 38.62 2.43
CA GLU A 43 -41.99 37.69 1.34
C GLU A 43 -40.59 37.07 1.48
N LYS A 44 -39.58 37.88 1.81
CA LYS A 44 -38.22 37.40 2.07
C LYS A 44 -38.18 36.42 3.24
N ARG A 45 -38.83 36.73 4.37
CA ARG A 45 -38.94 35.81 5.52
C ARG A 45 -39.66 34.51 5.13
N SER A 46 -40.69 34.60 4.29
CA SER A 46 -41.44 33.44 3.81
C SER A 46 -40.56 32.54 2.93
N LEU A 47 -39.77 33.14 2.03
CA LEU A 47 -38.82 32.43 1.18
C LEU A 47 -37.66 31.85 1.98
N GLU A 48 -37.14 32.58 2.98
CA GLU A 48 -36.12 32.08 3.91
C GLU A 48 -36.63 30.86 4.68
N ASN A 49 -37.89 30.88 5.15
CA ASN A 49 -38.50 29.73 5.82
C ASN A 49 -38.70 28.54 4.88
N GLN A 50 -39.17 28.77 3.64
CA GLN A 50 -39.29 27.71 2.63
C GLN A 50 -37.92 27.11 2.30
N LEU A 51 -36.88 27.93 2.20
CA LEU A 51 -35.52 27.49 1.92
C LEU A 51 -34.95 26.67 3.10
N ASN A 52 -35.25 27.04 4.34
CA ASN A 52 -34.89 26.22 5.50
C ASN A 52 -35.62 24.88 5.49
N LEU A 53 -36.92 24.85 5.19
CA LEU A 53 -37.69 23.61 5.09
C LEU A 53 -37.19 22.70 3.95
N MET A 54 -36.78 23.29 2.81
CA MET A 54 -36.15 22.54 1.72
C MET A 54 -34.82 21.92 2.16
N LYS A 55 -33.98 22.67 2.90
CA LYS A 55 -32.74 22.13 3.46
C LYS A 55 -33.00 20.97 4.41
N ASP A 56 -34.00 21.08 5.27
CA ASP A 56 -34.35 19.99 6.21
C ASP A 56 -34.78 18.74 5.44
N LEU A 57 -35.63 18.89 4.41
CA LEU A 57 -36.02 17.78 3.52
C LEU A 57 -34.83 17.17 2.77
N GLU A 58 -33.87 17.98 2.32
CA GLU A 58 -32.62 17.48 1.71
C GLU A 58 -31.81 16.65 2.71
N THR A 59 -31.74 17.05 3.98
CA THR A 59 -31.06 16.24 5.01
C THR A 59 -31.78 14.93 5.28
N GLU A 60 -33.12 14.94 5.36
CA GLU A 60 -33.91 13.72 5.51
C GLU A 60 -33.76 12.78 4.31
N LEU A 61 -33.78 13.32 3.09
CA LEU A 61 -33.59 12.56 1.86
C LEU A 61 -32.20 11.91 1.83
N ASN A 62 -31.16 12.65 2.20
CA ASN A 62 -29.80 12.12 2.32
C ASN A 62 -29.72 11.01 3.37
N ASN A 63 -30.33 11.20 4.54
CA ASN A 63 -30.35 10.18 5.59
C ASN A 63 -31.04 8.89 5.12
N VAL A 64 -32.18 9.01 4.42
CA VAL A 64 -32.90 7.86 3.87
C VAL A 64 -32.10 7.18 2.75
N GLN A 65 -31.41 7.95 1.90
CA GLN A 65 -30.53 7.36 0.88
C GLN A 65 -29.37 6.59 1.50
N ILE A 66 -28.75 7.11 2.57
CA ILE A 66 -27.69 6.40 3.30
C ILE A 66 -28.25 5.12 3.91
N GLN A 67 -29.39 5.18 4.60
CA GLN A 67 -30.03 3.98 5.17
C GLN A 67 -30.35 2.94 4.09
N LYS A 68 -30.85 3.37 2.93
CA LYS A 68 -31.11 2.48 1.81
C LYS A 68 -29.82 1.83 1.29
N GLN A 69 -28.74 2.58 1.14
CA GLN A 69 -27.44 2.04 0.72
C GLN A 69 -26.93 1.00 1.72
N VAL A 70 -26.98 1.31 3.02
CA VAL A 70 -26.58 0.37 4.08
C VAL A 70 -27.39 -0.92 4.01
N LEU A 71 -28.72 -0.83 3.87
CA LEU A 71 -29.59 -2.00 3.74
C LEU A 71 -29.33 -2.77 2.44
N GLU A 72 -29.02 -2.09 1.33
CA GLU A 72 -28.65 -2.73 0.07
C GLU A 72 -27.30 -3.44 0.15
N ASP A 73 -26.32 -2.87 0.85
CA ASP A 73 -25.01 -3.46 1.11
C ASP A 73 -25.12 -4.67 2.05
N GLU A 74 -25.91 -4.55 3.13
CA GLU A 74 -26.24 -5.68 4.00
C GLU A 74 -26.91 -6.79 3.21
N ARG A 75 -27.92 -6.47 2.40
CA ARG A 75 -28.60 -7.47 1.54
C ARG A 75 -27.62 -8.11 0.56
N GLN A 76 -26.71 -7.36 -0.04
CA GLN A 76 -25.68 -7.91 -0.92
C GLN A 76 -24.71 -8.81 -0.17
N SER A 77 -24.29 -8.44 1.04
CA SER A 77 -23.43 -9.27 1.88
C SER A 77 -24.10 -10.61 2.21
N TRP A 78 -25.38 -10.58 2.60
CA TRP A 78 -26.17 -11.78 2.86
C TRP A 78 -26.38 -12.59 1.58
N ALA A 79 -26.70 -11.95 0.46
CA ALA A 79 -26.87 -12.62 -0.82
C ALA A 79 -25.58 -13.29 -1.28
N SER A 80 -24.41 -12.70 -1.04
CA SER A 80 -23.10 -13.30 -1.37
C SER A 80 -22.77 -14.51 -0.49
N LEU A 81 -23.20 -14.47 0.78
CA LEU A 81 -22.99 -15.55 1.75
C LEU A 81 -23.95 -16.73 1.52
N LEU A 82 -25.16 -16.43 1.04
CA LEU A 82 -26.22 -17.39 0.70
C LEU A 82 -26.16 -17.83 -0.78
N ASP A 83 -25.19 -17.34 -1.56
CA ASP A 83 -25.09 -17.60 -3.00
C ASP A 83 -24.81 -19.10 -3.24
N PRO A 84 -25.77 -19.86 -3.82
CA PRO A 84 -25.65 -21.31 -3.98
C PRO A 84 -24.50 -21.71 -4.91
N ASP A 85 -24.03 -20.79 -5.76
CA ASP A 85 -22.93 -21.03 -6.70
C ASP A 85 -21.53 -20.99 -6.02
N ASN A 86 -21.42 -20.47 -4.78
CA ASN A 86 -20.17 -20.48 -4.01
C ASN A 86 -19.89 -21.82 -3.31
N GLY A 87 -20.63 -22.89 -3.62
CA GLY A 87 -20.35 -24.26 -3.16
C GLY A 87 -20.69 -24.55 -1.70
N ASN A 88 -21.22 -23.58 -0.96
CA ASN A 88 -21.71 -23.75 0.42
C ASN A 88 -23.25 -23.72 0.43
N THR A 89 -23.88 -24.80 -0.01
CA THR A 89 -25.33 -25.01 0.08
C THR A 89 -25.75 -25.51 1.48
N GLU A 90 -25.05 -25.13 2.55
CA GLU A 90 -25.37 -25.58 3.90
C GLU A 90 -26.39 -24.66 4.60
N PHE A 91 -26.55 -23.42 4.11
CA PHE A 91 -27.41 -22.43 4.75
C PHE A 91 -28.31 -21.73 3.74
N ASP A 92 -29.62 -22.05 3.79
CA ASP A 92 -30.65 -21.41 2.95
C ASP A 92 -31.25 -20.13 3.58
N SER A 93 -30.94 -19.86 4.85
CA SER A 93 -31.49 -18.72 5.60
C SER A 93 -30.47 -18.11 6.56
N PRO A 94 -30.45 -16.77 6.73
CA PRO A 94 -29.65 -16.11 7.76
C PRO A 94 -29.86 -16.70 9.17
N GLU A 95 -31.08 -17.18 9.47
CA GLU A 95 -31.37 -17.85 10.74
C GLU A 95 -30.59 -19.17 10.90
N ALA A 96 -30.39 -19.91 9.80
CA ALA A 96 -29.62 -21.15 9.82
C ALA A 96 -28.14 -20.88 10.09
N ILE A 97 -27.59 -19.80 9.53
CA ILE A 97 -26.21 -19.34 9.81
C ILE A 97 -26.06 -18.95 11.28
N ALA A 98 -27.03 -18.20 11.83
CA ALA A 98 -27.02 -17.82 13.24
C ALA A 98 -27.06 -19.04 14.18
N LYS A 99 -27.90 -20.04 13.87
CA LYS A 99 -27.96 -21.30 14.62
C LYS A 99 -26.65 -22.09 14.52
N ALA A 100 -26.08 -22.20 13.34
CA ALA A 100 -24.80 -22.87 13.13
C ALA A 100 -23.64 -22.17 13.86
N LEU A 101 -23.63 -20.83 13.89
CA LEU A 101 -22.65 -20.06 14.66
C LEU A 101 -22.80 -20.32 16.16
N VAL A 102 -24.03 -20.33 16.69
CA VAL A 102 -24.28 -20.66 18.10
C VAL A 102 -23.82 -22.09 18.39
N GLN A 103 -24.12 -23.04 17.50
CA GLN A 103 -23.66 -24.42 17.64
C GLN A 103 -22.13 -24.52 17.61
N ALA A 104 -21.45 -23.86 16.67
CA ALA A 104 -19.99 -23.81 16.59
C ALA A 104 -19.35 -23.14 17.82
N ARG A 105 -20.03 -22.16 18.43
CA ARG A 105 -19.60 -21.57 19.71
C ARG A 105 -19.71 -22.57 20.85
N ILE A 106 -20.83 -23.29 20.94
CA ILE A 106 -21.03 -24.35 21.94
C ILE A 106 -19.98 -25.44 21.76
N GLU A 107 -19.75 -25.89 20.53
CA GLU A 107 -18.73 -26.89 20.20
C GLU A 107 -17.33 -26.41 20.59
N ASN A 108 -16.95 -25.17 20.26
CA ASN A 108 -15.68 -24.60 20.69
C ASN A 108 -15.55 -24.54 22.21
N THR A 109 -16.59 -24.13 22.94
CA THR A 109 -16.55 -24.14 24.41
C THR A 109 -16.40 -25.56 24.96
N SER A 110 -17.05 -26.55 24.34
CA SER A 110 -16.92 -27.95 24.74
C SER A 110 -15.52 -28.54 24.43
N LEU A 111 -14.92 -28.13 23.31
CA LEU A 111 -13.55 -28.53 22.94
C LEU A 111 -12.53 -27.88 23.88
N LEU A 112 -12.72 -26.61 24.24
CA LEU A 112 -11.89 -25.93 25.24
C LEU A 112 -12.00 -26.61 26.62
N GLU A 113 -13.21 -27.02 27.03
CA GLU A 113 -13.39 -27.80 28.27
C GLU A 113 -12.67 -29.15 28.20
N ARG A 114 -12.74 -29.86 27.06
CA ARG A 114 -12.00 -31.13 26.86
C ARG A 114 -10.49 -30.92 26.88
N ILE A 115 -9.99 -29.86 26.24
CA ILE A 115 -8.57 -29.51 26.27
C ILE A 115 -8.15 -29.19 27.70
N GLY A 116 -8.96 -28.46 28.46
CA GLY A 116 -8.74 -28.20 29.88
C GLY A 116 -8.59 -29.49 30.68
N LYS A 117 -9.52 -30.43 30.53
CA LYS A 117 -9.47 -31.75 31.19
C LYS A 117 -8.23 -32.55 30.81
N VAL A 118 -7.89 -32.63 29.53
CA VAL A 118 -6.67 -33.33 29.08
C VAL A 118 -5.41 -32.65 29.62
N GLN A 119 -5.40 -31.32 29.72
CA GLN A 119 -4.28 -30.59 30.30
C GLN A 119 -4.13 -30.87 31.80
N GLU A 120 -5.24 -30.96 32.54
CA GLU A 120 -5.26 -31.39 33.94
C GLU A 120 -4.72 -32.83 34.07
N GLU A 121 -5.19 -33.77 33.25
CA GLU A 121 -4.69 -35.15 33.22
C GLU A 121 -3.18 -35.23 32.92
N ILE A 122 -2.67 -34.40 32.00
CA ILE A 122 -1.23 -34.33 31.70
C ILE A 122 -0.45 -33.84 32.93
N VAL A 123 -0.93 -32.79 33.61
CA VAL A 123 -0.28 -32.27 34.82
C VAL A 123 -0.25 -33.34 35.91
N GLU A 124 -1.35 -34.06 36.14
CA GLU A 124 -1.38 -35.18 37.08
C GLU A 124 -0.37 -36.27 36.72
N ARG A 125 -0.27 -36.62 35.42
CA ARG A 125 0.71 -37.62 34.96
C ARG A 125 2.15 -37.13 35.11
N ASP A 126 2.43 -35.87 34.87
CA ASP A 126 3.75 -35.27 35.05
C ASP A 126 4.16 -35.24 36.53
N GLU A 127 3.22 -34.96 37.44
CA GLU A 127 3.44 -35.06 38.89
C GLU A 127 3.77 -36.51 39.31
N VAL A 128 3.05 -37.48 38.75
CA VAL A 128 3.32 -38.90 38.98
C VAL A 128 4.70 -39.29 38.44
N ILE A 129 5.06 -38.89 37.22
CA ILE A 129 6.39 -39.14 36.63
C ILE A 129 7.48 -38.50 37.50
N SER A 130 7.28 -37.26 37.95
CA SER A 130 8.21 -36.57 38.84
C SER A 130 8.39 -37.31 40.17
N SER A 131 7.33 -37.91 40.72
CA SER A 131 7.44 -38.71 41.95
C SER A 131 8.21 -40.02 41.70
N TYR A 132 7.97 -40.71 40.58
CA TYR A 132 8.76 -41.89 40.19
C TYR A 132 10.22 -41.57 39.89
N ASP A 133 10.54 -40.43 39.28
CA ASP A 133 11.93 -40.00 39.06
C ASP A 133 12.63 -39.67 40.39
N ALA A 134 11.90 -39.07 41.35
CA ALA A 134 12.40 -38.87 42.71
C ALA A 134 12.67 -40.21 43.44
N GLU A 135 11.78 -41.20 43.33
CA GLU A 135 12.01 -42.53 43.89
C GLU A 135 13.18 -43.25 43.22
N LYS A 136 13.27 -43.18 41.88
CA LYS A 136 14.37 -43.76 41.11
C LYS A 136 15.70 -43.13 41.50
N SER A 137 15.77 -41.82 41.69
CA SER A 137 16.99 -41.16 42.15
C SER A 137 17.39 -41.61 43.57
N LYS A 138 16.44 -41.73 44.50
CA LYS A 138 16.67 -42.30 45.84
C LYS A 138 17.20 -43.74 45.78
N LEU A 139 16.58 -44.61 44.99
CA LEU A 139 17.05 -45.99 44.79
C LEU A 139 18.45 -46.05 44.17
N ILE A 140 18.77 -45.15 43.24
CA ILE A 140 20.12 -45.04 42.67
C ILE A 140 21.12 -44.60 43.76
N GLU A 141 20.75 -43.69 44.66
CA GLU A 141 21.59 -43.29 45.79
C GLU A 141 21.79 -44.44 46.78
N GLU A 142 20.73 -45.15 47.15
CA GLU A 142 20.80 -46.34 48.00
C GLU A 142 21.67 -47.45 47.38
N LEU A 143 21.55 -47.70 46.07
CA LEU A 143 22.42 -48.64 45.36
C LEU A 143 23.88 -48.18 45.35
N LYS A 144 24.14 -46.88 45.21
CA LYS A 144 25.50 -46.32 45.32
C LYS A 144 26.05 -46.49 46.73
N GLN A 145 25.25 -46.24 47.76
CA GLN A 145 25.63 -46.43 49.16
C GLN A 145 25.89 -47.91 49.48
N ALA A 146 25.02 -48.82 49.04
CA ALA A 146 25.21 -50.27 49.18
C ALA A 146 26.46 -50.75 48.45
N LYS A 147 26.71 -50.29 47.22
CA LYS A 147 27.96 -50.58 46.49
C LYS A 147 29.20 -50.01 47.20
N ALA A 148 29.10 -48.81 47.78
CA ALA A 148 30.19 -48.23 48.57
C ALA A 148 30.46 -49.02 49.85
N ALA A 149 29.42 -49.55 50.52
CA ALA A 149 29.53 -50.40 51.71
C ALA A 149 30.11 -51.80 51.39
N ILE A 150 29.75 -52.38 50.23
CA ILE A 150 30.35 -53.63 49.75
C ILE A 150 31.83 -53.39 49.41
N ASN A 151 32.15 -52.28 48.75
CA ASN A 151 33.54 -51.93 48.44
C ASN A 151 34.37 -51.65 49.69
N SER A 152 33.85 -50.96 50.71
CA SER A 152 34.57 -50.73 51.97
C SER A 152 34.84 -52.02 52.76
N THR A 153 33.94 -53.00 52.68
CA THR A 153 34.12 -54.34 53.26
C THR A 153 35.19 -55.16 52.51
N SER A 154 35.35 -54.93 51.19
CA SER A 154 36.35 -55.59 50.36
C SER A 154 37.78 -55.03 50.50
N THR A 155 37.94 -53.78 50.93
CA THR A 155 39.27 -53.16 51.09
C THR A 155 39.91 -53.44 52.46
N GLY A 156 39.13 -53.92 53.44
CA GLY A 156 39.61 -54.25 54.79
C GLY A 156 39.98 -55.71 55.05
N SER A 157 39.75 -56.64 54.10
CA SER A 157 39.74 -58.09 54.37
C SER A 157 40.58 -58.96 53.41
N ASN A 158 41.41 -58.38 52.53
CA ASN A 158 42.16 -59.13 51.50
C ASN A 158 43.41 -59.92 51.99
N ALA A 159 43.69 -59.99 53.29
CA ALA A 159 44.87 -60.68 53.83
C ALA A 159 44.64 -62.16 54.23
N PRO A 160 43.53 -62.55 54.90
CA PRO A 160 43.29 -63.96 55.23
C PRO A 160 42.66 -64.76 54.07
N ASP A 161 41.81 -64.16 53.23
CA ASP A 161 41.01 -64.91 52.25
C ASP A 161 41.78 -65.36 51.00
N SER A 162 42.85 -64.66 50.60
CA SER A 162 43.73 -65.14 49.54
C SER A 162 44.59 -66.32 50.01
N ARG A 163 44.98 -66.35 51.29
CA ARG A 163 45.71 -67.46 51.91
C ARG A 163 44.84 -68.70 52.12
N THR A 164 43.59 -68.53 52.54
CA THR A 164 42.65 -69.65 52.69
C THR A 164 42.29 -70.23 51.33
N LYS A 165 42.05 -69.40 50.31
CA LYS A 165 41.81 -69.86 48.93
C LYS A 165 43.02 -70.58 48.33
N ALA A 166 44.24 -70.05 48.49
CA ALA A 166 45.45 -70.72 48.03
C ALA A 166 45.71 -72.05 48.75
N ARG A 167 45.36 -72.16 50.04
CA ARG A 167 45.47 -73.42 50.80
C ARG A 167 44.44 -74.45 50.33
N LEU A 168 43.22 -74.03 50.04
CA LEU A 168 42.16 -74.89 49.50
C LEU A 168 42.46 -75.34 48.07
N GLU A 169 43.02 -74.48 47.21
CA GLU A 169 43.48 -74.87 45.88
C GLU A 169 44.63 -75.89 45.95
N ARG A 170 45.56 -75.71 46.88
CA ARG A 170 46.65 -76.68 47.08
C ARG A 170 46.15 -78.02 47.61
N GLN A 171 45.15 -78.01 48.51
CA GLN A 171 44.48 -79.24 48.96
C GLN A 171 43.70 -79.92 47.82
N ARG A 172 43.00 -79.15 46.99
CA ARG A 172 42.29 -79.66 45.81
C ARG A 172 43.24 -80.28 44.79
N ALA A 173 44.39 -79.64 44.52
CA ALA A 173 45.40 -80.16 43.62
C ALA A 173 46.06 -81.45 44.16
N LEU A 174 46.23 -81.58 45.48
CA LEU A 174 46.73 -82.81 46.10
C LEU A 174 45.69 -83.94 46.02
N ALA A 175 44.42 -83.65 46.31
CA ALA A 175 43.34 -84.63 46.19
C ALA A 175 43.15 -85.09 44.74
N LEU A 176 43.30 -84.20 43.75
CA LEU A 176 43.25 -84.58 42.33
C LEU A 176 44.41 -85.51 41.94
N LYS A 177 45.63 -85.24 42.42
CA LYS A 177 46.77 -86.15 42.20
C LYS A 177 46.60 -87.50 42.90
N GLU A 178 45.96 -87.52 44.06
CA GLU A 178 45.63 -88.77 44.77
C GLU A 178 44.54 -89.55 44.03
N VAL A 179 43.52 -88.87 43.49
CA VAL A 179 42.52 -89.49 42.61
C VAL A 179 43.16 -90.03 41.33
N ASP A 180 44.09 -89.29 40.72
CA ASP A 180 44.81 -89.74 39.53
C ASP A 180 45.75 -90.91 39.84
N TYR A 181 46.38 -90.93 41.02
CA TYR A 181 47.19 -92.05 41.50
C TYR A 181 46.32 -93.29 41.77
N LEU A 182 45.17 -93.13 42.45
CA LEU A 182 44.21 -94.21 42.69
C LEU A 182 43.59 -94.72 41.38
N ARG A 183 43.35 -93.84 40.41
CA ARG A 183 42.92 -94.23 39.05
C ARG A 183 44.01 -94.97 38.29
N ALA A 184 45.27 -94.59 38.43
CA ALA A 184 46.39 -95.34 37.85
C ALA A 184 46.57 -96.71 38.53
N GLN A 185 46.32 -96.80 39.83
CA GLN A 185 46.31 -98.06 40.58
C GLN A 185 45.14 -98.96 40.17
N LEU A 186 43.94 -98.41 40.04
CA LEU A 186 42.77 -99.13 39.52
C LEU A 186 43.00 -99.55 38.08
N LYS A 187 43.59 -98.70 37.24
CA LYS A 187 43.92 -99.06 35.87
C LYS A 187 45.00 -100.15 35.80
N ALA A 188 45.98 -100.14 36.69
CA ALA A 188 46.97 -101.22 36.77
C ALA A 188 46.34 -102.52 37.29
N MET A 189 45.35 -102.45 38.19
CA MET A 189 44.54 -103.58 38.63
C MET A 189 43.61 -104.07 37.53
N ASP A 190 42.97 -103.20 36.75
CA ASP A 190 42.13 -103.52 35.60
C ASP A 190 42.99 -104.10 34.45
N ASP A 191 44.24 -103.62 34.28
CA ASP A 191 45.20 -104.17 33.32
C ASP A 191 45.69 -105.55 33.81
N GLU A 192 45.93 -105.76 35.11
CA GLU A 192 46.23 -107.07 35.71
C GLU A 192 45.03 -108.03 35.64
N GLU A 193 43.81 -107.55 35.90
CA GLU A 193 42.55 -108.28 35.82
C GLU A 193 42.23 -108.61 34.35
N SER A 194 42.50 -107.71 33.40
CA SER A 194 42.43 -107.98 31.96
C SER A 194 43.47 -109.01 31.48
N THR A 195 44.60 -109.17 32.17
CA THR A 195 45.54 -110.26 31.89
C THR A 195 45.18 -111.58 32.59
N MET A 196 44.37 -111.54 33.65
CA MET A 196 43.82 -112.70 34.37
C MET A 196 42.50 -113.20 33.75
N ASP A 197 41.73 -112.32 33.08
CA ASP A 197 40.43 -112.62 32.48
C ASP A 197 40.50 -113.28 31.10
N VAL A 198 41.69 -113.64 30.62
CA VAL A 198 41.83 -114.49 29.41
C VAL A 198 41.45 -115.95 29.68
N GLU A 199 41.34 -116.39 30.95
CA GLU A 199 41.04 -117.81 31.28
C GLU A 199 39.62 -118.11 31.80
N LEU A 200 38.75 -117.14 32.08
CA LEU A 200 37.38 -117.43 32.53
C LEU A 200 36.30 -116.59 31.81
N ASN A 201 35.65 -117.30 30.91
CA ASN A 201 34.57 -116.91 30.00
C ASN A 201 33.33 -116.25 30.67
N THR A 202 33.19 -114.92 30.57
CA THR A 202 31.87 -114.21 30.59
C THR A 202 31.79 -113.04 29.58
N ASN A 203 32.05 -113.34 28.30
CA ASN A 203 32.17 -112.34 27.24
C ASN A 203 30.85 -111.82 26.63
N ARG A 204 29.71 -111.86 27.35
CA ARG A 204 28.39 -111.53 26.76
C ARG A 204 27.66 -110.36 27.41
N TYR A 205 27.96 -110.04 28.67
CA TYR A 205 27.29 -108.95 29.38
C TYR A 205 28.02 -107.60 29.21
N ASP A 206 29.35 -107.62 29.07
CA ASP A 206 30.14 -106.40 28.83
C ASP A 206 30.13 -105.93 27.38
N GLN A 207 30.00 -106.82 26.39
CA GLN A 207 29.80 -106.40 24.99
C GLN A 207 28.49 -105.61 24.81
N GLN A 208 27.41 -106.03 25.47
CA GLN A 208 26.14 -105.31 25.39
C GLN A 208 26.18 -103.96 26.12
N LYS A 209 26.88 -103.87 27.26
CA LYS A 209 27.07 -102.60 27.97
C LYS A 209 28.01 -101.65 27.23
N THR A 210 29.09 -102.16 26.66
CA THR A 210 30.02 -101.35 25.85
C THR A 210 29.37 -100.89 24.55
N GLU A 211 28.56 -101.71 23.88
CA GLU A 211 27.74 -101.28 22.74
C GLU A 211 26.66 -100.26 23.14
N HIS A 212 26.05 -100.41 24.31
CA HIS A 212 25.07 -99.44 24.82
C HIS A 212 25.73 -98.11 25.20
N ILE A 213 26.91 -98.15 25.82
CA ILE A 213 27.71 -96.96 26.13
C ILE A 213 28.18 -96.29 24.83
N ALA A 214 28.65 -97.05 23.84
CA ALA A 214 29.02 -96.51 22.53
C ALA A 214 27.82 -95.88 21.79
N LYS A 215 26.63 -96.47 21.90
CA LYS A 215 25.39 -95.87 21.37
C LYS A 215 25.00 -94.59 22.11
N LEU A 216 25.10 -94.59 23.45
CA LEU A 216 24.83 -93.39 24.25
C LEU A 216 25.84 -92.27 23.96
N GLU A 217 27.11 -92.61 23.76
CA GLU A 217 28.15 -91.67 23.35
C GLU A 217 27.87 -91.14 21.95
N SER A 218 27.42 -91.98 21.01
CA SER A 218 27.02 -91.55 19.66
C SER A 218 25.82 -90.59 19.68
N LEU A 219 24.83 -90.85 20.54
CA LEU A 219 23.67 -89.97 20.72
C LEU A 219 24.08 -88.66 21.41
N LEU A 220 25.04 -88.69 22.32
CA LEU A 220 25.56 -87.49 22.98
C LEU A 220 26.40 -86.65 22.01
N THR A 221 27.14 -87.27 21.09
CA THR A 221 27.81 -86.56 20.01
C THR A 221 26.81 -85.98 19.01
N GLU A 222 25.78 -86.72 18.63
CA GLU A 222 24.71 -86.25 17.74
C GLU A 222 23.96 -85.06 18.37
N HIS A 223 23.58 -85.14 19.64
CA HIS A 223 22.97 -84.00 20.35
C HIS A 223 23.90 -82.80 20.51
N ARG A 224 25.23 -83.00 20.64
CA ARG A 224 26.18 -81.88 20.65
C ARG A 224 26.32 -81.23 19.27
N GLU A 225 26.29 -82.02 18.21
CA GLU A 225 26.28 -81.53 16.83
C GLU A 225 24.97 -80.80 16.52
N GLU A 226 23.82 -81.31 16.97
CA GLU A 226 22.52 -80.65 16.88
C GLU A 226 22.52 -79.32 17.66
N LEU A 227 23.03 -79.29 18.89
CA LEU A 227 23.15 -78.04 19.66
C LEU A 227 24.09 -77.04 18.99
N HIS A 228 25.20 -77.50 18.42
CA HIS A 228 26.11 -76.64 17.66
C HIS A 228 25.44 -76.11 16.38
N ASN A 229 24.67 -76.94 15.69
CA ASN A 229 23.90 -76.52 14.51
C ASN A 229 22.79 -75.53 14.87
N LEU A 230 22.05 -75.76 15.95
CA LEU A 230 21.04 -74.83 16.47
C LEU A 230 21.66 -73.50 16.90
N GLN A 231 22.86 -73.52 17.49
CA GLN A 231 23.59 -72.32 17.85
C GLN A 231 24.11 -71.57 16.61
N ASN A 232 24.50 -72.29 15.55
CA ASN A 232 24.84 -71.70 14.26
C ASN A 232 23.61 -71.13 13.54
N GLU A 233 22.44 -71.74 13.68
CA GLU A 233 21.18 -71.22 13.15
C GLU A 233 20.70 -70.00 13.94
N LEU A 234 20.83 -69.99 15.27
CA LEU A 234 20.53 -68.83 16.10
C LEU A 234 21.45 -67.65 15.81
N THR A 235 22.76 -67.88 15.64
CA THR A 235 23.70 -66.82 15.25
C THR A 235 23.41 -66.30 13.85
N LYS A 236 23.08 -67.17 12.88
CA LYS A 236 22.61 -66.73 11.56
C LYS A 236 21.31 -65.94 11.62
N LEU A 237 20.34 -66.35 12.44
CA LEU A 237 19.09 -65.60 12.64
C LEU A 237 19.32 -64.28 13.36
N GLU A 238 20.28 -64.19 14.29
CA GLU A 238 20.68 -62.94 14.92
C GLU A 238 21.39 -62.00 13.92
N GLU A 239 22.22 -62.54 13.03
CA GLU A 239 22.85 -61.80 11.91
C GLU A 239 21.82 -61.34 10.87
N GLU A 240 20.83 -62.17 10.52
CA GLU A 240 19.71 -61.82 9.63
C GLU A 240 18.79 -60.76 10.26
N LYS A 241 18.58 -60.81 11.58
CA LYS A 241 17.79 -59.81 12.31
C LYS A 241 18.55 -58.49 12.51
N ALA A 242 19.88 -58.53 12.59
CA ALA A 242 20.74 -57.35 12.59
C ALA A 242 20.84 -56.69 11.20
N THR A 243 20.81 -57.48 10.12
CA THR A 243 20.85 -56.98 8.73
C THR A 243 19.48 -56.51 8.20
N ALA A 244 18.36 -57.06 8.70
CA ALA A 244 17.01 -56.59 8.35
C ALA A 244 16.61 -55.24 9.00
N ASN A 245 17.27 -54.85 10.10
CA ASN A 245 17.01 -53.59 10.82
C ASN A 245 17.98 -52.44 10.46
N THR A 246 18.83 -52.60 9.43
CA THR A 246 19.83 -51.59 9.01
C THR A 246 19.58 -51.00 7.62
N GLY A 247 18.33 -51.06 7.15
CA GLY A 247 17.86 -50.35 5.96
C GLY A 247 17.43 -48.90 6.19
N SER A 248 18.18 -48.12 7.00
CA SER A 248 18.17 -46.63 6.98
C SER A 248 19.20 -46.08 7.97
N SER A 249 20.07 -45.19 7.48
CA SER A 249 21.04 -44.37 8.22
C SER A 249 22.42 -45.00 8.49
N VAL A 250 23.27 -44.84 7.47
CA VAL A 250 24.73 -44.68 7.46
C VAL A 250 25.42 -44.41 8.82
N GLY A 251 26.31 -45.33 9.19
CA GLY A 251 27.67 -45.00 9.62
C GLY A 251 27.99 -44.98 11.11
N SER A 252 28.35 -46.13 11.68
CA SER A 252 29.39 -46.19 12.71
C SER A 252 29.99 -47.58 12.82
N ASP A 253 31.27 -47.67 12.49
CA ASP A 253 32.13 -48.79 12.80
C ASP A 253 32.45 -48.79 14.30
N GLU A 254 32.25 -49.97 14.89
CA GLU A 254 32.87 -50.58 16.06
C GLU A 254 32.93 -49.93 17.46
N THR A 255 32.57 -50.81 18.38
CA THR A 255 32.62 -50.79 19.84
C THR A 255 33.96 -50.35 20.45
N ARG A 256 33.90 -49.62 21.58
CA ARG A 256 34.45 -50.03 22.91
C ARG A 256 34.87 -48.81 23.77
N GLY A 257 34.16 -48.62 24.88
CA GLY A 257 34.70 -48.15 26.16
C GLY A 257 35.32 -46.75 26.28
N THR A 258 34.71 -45.95 27.17
CA THR A 258 35.27 -44.82 27.95
C THR A 258 35.16 -43.39 27.40
N LYS A 259 34.54 -42.54 28.26
CA LYS A 259 34.42 -41.07 28.29
C LYS A 259 33.51 -40.41 27.25
N ARG A 260 32.42 -39.80 27.75
CA ARG A 260 31.48 -38.91 27.03
C ARG A 260 32.25 -37.83 26.24
N PRO A 261 32.04 -37.68 24.92
CA PRO A 261 32.53 -36.54 24.16
C PRO A 261 31.63 -35.32 24.38
N ALA A 262 32.23 -34.14 24.52
CA ALA A 262 31.53 -32.86 24.66
C ALA A 262 31.02 -32.28 23.32
N GLU A 263 31.15 -33.02 22.20
CA GLU A 263 30.73 -32.57 20.86
C GLU A 263 29.23 -32.73 20.57
N ASP A 264 28.56 -33.65 21.28
CA ASP A 264 27.12 -33.87 21.12
C ASP A 264 26.31 -32.65 21.60
N SER A 265 26.77 -31.91 22.61
CA SER A 265 26.03 -30.73 23.11
C SER A 265 26.02 -29.58 22.11
N ALA A 266 27.18 -29.25 21.52
CA ALA A 266 27.28 -28.14 20.56
C ALA A 266 26.57 -28.46 19.23
N SER A 267 26.61 -29.72 18.79
CA SER A 267 25.90 -30.19 17.61
C SER A 267 24.39 -30.23 17.85
N ASN A 268 23.95 -30.65 19.04
CA ASN A 268 22.54 -30.66 19.42
C ASN A 268 21.99 -29.23 19.64
N GLU A 269 22.80 -28.30 20.14
CA GLU A 269 22.45 -26.87 20.20
C GLU A 269 22.26 -26.26 18.80
N ARG A 270 23.17 -26.53 17.86
CA ARG A 270 23.02 -26.09 16.45
C ARG A 270 21.78 -26.69 15.79
N LEU A 271 21.52 -27.99 16.01
CA LEU A 271 20.31 -28.65 15.53
C LEU A 271 19.05 -28.03 16.16
N SER A 272 19.08 -27.67 17.45
CA SER A 272 17.97 -27.00 18.11
C SER A 272 17.69 -25.60 17.55
N VAL A 273 18.75 -24.82 17.24
CA VAL A 273 18.63 -23.50 16.63
C VAL A 273 18.11 -23.60 15.20
N LEU A 274 18.59 -24.57 14.42
CA LEU A 274 18.10 -24.85 13.07
C LEU A 274 16.64 -25.32 13.10
N ALA A 275 16.24 -26.16 14.05
CA ALA A 275 14.86 -26.60 14.21
C ALA A 275 13.93 -25.43 14.57
N ARG A 276 14.35 -24.53 15.48
CA ARG A 276 13.60 -23.30 15.80
C ARG A 276 13.48 -22.38 14.60
N LYS A 277 14.56 -22.22 13.83
CA LYS A 277 14.56 -21.39 12.60
C LYS A 277 13.68 -22.01 11.53
N ASN A 278 13.69 -23.33 11.36
CA ASN A 278 12.85 -24.04 10.40
C ASN A 278 11.37 -23.90 10.78
N ARG A 279 11.03 -24.05 12.07
CA ARG A 279 9.68 -23.79 12.58
C ARG A 279 9.24 -22.35 12.37
N SER A 280 10.11 -21.37 12.68
CA SER A 280 9.81 -19.96 12.42
C SER A 280 9.63 -19.64 10.93
N LEU A 281 10.38 -20.32 10.04
CA LEU A 281 10.22 -20.17 8.60
C LEU A 281 8.90 -20.78 8.13
N GLN A 282 8.54 -21.97 8.62
CA GLN A 282 7.24 -22.60 8.37
C GLN A 282 6.08 -21.70 8.83
N ASP A 283 6.19 -21.12 10.04
CA ASP A 283 5.19 -20.17 10.55
C ASP A 283 5.09 -18.91 9.67
N SER A 284 6.22 -18.40 9.17
CA SER A 284 6.23 -17.24 8.25
C SER A 284 5.66 -17.57 6.87
N LEU A 285 5.88 -18.79 6.40
CA LEU A 285 5.38 -19.29 5.13
C LEU A 285 3.85 -19.44 5.21
N ALA A 286 3.35 -20.09 6.28
CA ALA A 286 1.93 -20.21 6.54
C ALA A 286 1.24 -18.84 6.68
N LYS A 287 1.85 -17.88 7.38
CA LYS A 287 1.31 -16.50 7.48
C LYS A 287 1.27 -15.79 6.12
N ASN A 288 2.30 -15.94 5.29
CA ASN A 288 2.33 -15.36 3.96
C ASN A 288 1.32 -16.02 3.02
N GLU A 289 1.13 -17.33 3.09
CA GLU A 289 0.11 -18.05 2.33
C GLU A 289 -1.30 -17.59 2.73
N GLN A 290 -1.58 -17.47 4.03
CA GLN A 290 -2.85 -16.91 4.53
C GLN A 290 -3.07 -15.47 4.03
N ALA A 291 -2.03 -14.62 4.11
CA ALA A 291 -2.12 -13.24 3.60
C ALA A 291 -2.38 -13.21 2.09
N GLN A 292 -1.74 -14.10 1.31
CA GLN A 292 -1.99 -14.22 -0.13
C GLN A 292 -3.41 -14.70 -0.43
N GLU A 293 -3.93 -15.65 0.34
CA GLU A 293 -5.29 -16.15 0.16
C GLU A 293 -6.33 -15.07 0.50
N MET A 294 -6.11 -14.31 1.57
CA MET A 294 -6.93 -13.15 1.92
C MET A 294 -6.89 -12.09 0.83
N LEU A 295 -5.70 -11.74 0.31
CA LEU A 295 -5.57 -10.75 -0.76
C LEU A 295 -6.25 -11.21 -2.06
N LYS A 296 -6.21 -12.51 -2.37
CA LYS A 296 -6.93 -13.10 -3.51
C LYS A 296 -8.45 -12.99 -3.32
N ARG A 297 -8.96 -13.32 -2.12
CA ARG A 297 -10.38 -13.16 -1.78
C ARG A 297 -10.83 -11.70 -1.87
N GLU A 298 -10.03 -10.77 -1.36
CA GLU A 298 -10.31 -9.33 -1.47
C GLU A 298 -10.33 -8.87 -2.93
N LEU A 299 -9.37 -9.30 -3.75
CA LEU A 299 -9.37 -8.99 -5.19
C LEU A 299 -10.59 -9.55 -5.91
N GLU A 300 -11.00 -10.78 -5.58
CA GLU A 300 -12.20 -11.39 -6.15
C GLU A 300 -13.47 -10.67 -5.69
N ALA A 301 -13.57 -10.30 -4.42
CA ALA A 301 -14.68 -9.51 -3.88
C ALA A 301 -14.78 -8.14 -4.56
N VAL A 302 -13.66 -7.40 -4.67
CA VAL A 302 -13.62 -6.10 -5.35
C VAL A 302 -13.98 -6.22 -6.82
N LYS A 303 -13.51 -7.27 -7.51
CA LYS A 303 -13.92 -7.55 -8.90
C LYS A 303 -15.42 -7.82 -9.00
N LYS A 304 -15.97 -8.66 -8.12
CA LYS A 304 -17.41 -8.96 -8.07
C LYS A 304 -18.23 -7.69 -7.81
N HIS A 305 -17.82 -6.85 -6.85
CA HIS A 305 -18.43 -5.55 -6.60
C HIS A 305 -18.33 -4.61 -7.81
N LEU A 306 -17.18 -4.54 -8.47
CA LEU A 306 -17.02 -3.72 -9.67
C LEU A 306 -17.94 -4.21 -10.80
N THR A 307 -18.07 -5.52 -10.99
CA THR A 307 -19.00 -6.09 -11.98
C THR A 307 -20.46 -5.88 -11.59
N SER A 308 -20.82 -5.95 -10.30
CA SER A 308 -22.19 -5.70 -9.84
C SER A 308 -22.56 -4.22 -9.98
N LEU A 309 -21.64 -3.30 -9.65
CA LEU A 309 -21.75 -1.86 -9.92
C LEU A 309 -21.88 -1.57 -11.43
N GLN A 310 -21.10 -2.25 -12.27
CA GLN A 310 -21.23 -2.12 -13.73
C GLN A 310 -22.57 -2.65 -14.27
N SER A 311 -23.12 -3.71 -13.66
CA SER A 311 -24.39 -4.31 -14.08
C SER A 311 -25.62 -3.54 -13.57
N SER A 312 -25.54 -2.98 -12.35
CA SER A 312 -26.59 -2.16 -11.73
C SER A 312 -26.61 -0.74 -12.30
N SER A 313 -25.45 -0.22 -12.72
CA SER A 313 -25.36 0.96 -13.56
C SER A 313 -25.89 0.62 -14.96
N ARG A 314 -27.15 0.96 -15.24
CA ARG A 314 -27.70 1.06 -16.61
C ARG A 314 -26.93 2.05 -17.51
N VAL A 315 -25.85 2.66 -17.02
CA VAL A 315 -25.01 3.61 -17.72
C VAL A 315 -23.76 2.90 -18.23
N ARG A 316 -23.63 2.82 -19.55
CA ARG A 316 -22.42 2.37 -20.22
C ARG A 316 -21.32 3.42 -20.03
N VAL A 317 -20.30 3.09 -19.24
CA VAL A 317 -19.12 3.95 -19.12
C VAL A 317 -18.32 3.82 -20.42
N LEU A 318 -18.38 4.87 -21.23
CA LEU A 318 -17.59 4.99 -22.45
C LEU A 318 -16.37 5.83 -22.14
N GLU A 319 -15.20 5.30 -22.47
CA GLU A 319 -13.98 6.09 -22.51
C GLU A 319 -13.53 6.30 -23.95
N LEU A 320 -12.89 7.44 -24.20
CA LEU A 320 -12.22 7.68 -25.46
C LEU A 320 -11.00 6.75 -25.52
N ARG A 321 -10.88 5.96 -26.59
CA ARG A 321 -9.73 5.06 -26.80
C ARG A 321 -8.37 5.79 -26.79
N ASN A 322 -8.39 7.08 -27.11
CA ASN A 322 -7.27 8.01 -26.93
C ASN A 322 -7.61 9.03 -25.84
N ASN A 323 -7.64 8.58 -24.59
CA ASN A 323 -7.75 9.43 -23.40
C ASN A 323 -6.35 9.99 -23.06
N PRO A 324 -6.19 11.24 -22.58
CA PRO A 324 -4.93 11.76 -22.05
C PRO A 324 -4.22 10.81 -21.06
N THR A 325 -4.97 10.05 -20.24
CA THR A 325 -4.39 9.03 -19.36
C THR A 325 -3.74 7.89 -20.15
N ALA A 326 -4.39 7.40 -21.21
CA ALA A 326 -3.86 6.37 -22.08
C ALA A 326 -2.67 6.87 -22.92
N GLU A 327 -2.67 8.15 -23.33
CA GLU A 327 -1.50 8.77 -23.97
C GLU A 327 -0.31 8.86 -23.00
N HIS A 328 -0.55 9.31 -21.76
CA HIS A 328 0.48 9.36 -20.73
C HIS A 328 1.04 7.97 -20.41
N GLU A 329 0.17 6.97 -20.32
CA GLU A 329 0.60 5.58 -20.13
C GLU A 329 1.43 5.07 -21.31
N LYS A 330 1.01 5.32 -22.56
CA LYS A 330 1.80 4.95 -23.75
C LYS A 330 3.18 5.62 -23.75
N VAL A 331 3.26 6.91 -23.42
CA VAL A 331 4.55 7.62 -23.31
C VAL A 331 5.39 6.97 -22.22
N LYS A 332 4.84 6.75 -21.02
CA LYS A 332 5.55 6.09 -19.91
C LYS A 332 6.03 4.67 -20.25
N GLN A 333 5.20 3.88 -20.92
CA GLN A 333 5.57 2.54 -21.36
C GLN A 333 6.68 2.61 -22.42
N SER A 334 6.58 3.55 -23.38
CA SER A 334 7.61 3.74 -24.40
C SER A 334 8.95 4.16 -23.78
N THR A 335 8.97 5.09 -22.84
CA THR A 335 10.19 5.54 -22.15
C THR A 335 10.78 4.44 -21.28
N LEU A 336 9.96 3.66 -20.56
CA LEU A 336 10.46 2.51 -19.80
C LEU A 336 11.05 1.43 -20.71
N ASN A 337 10.46 1.21 -21.89
CA ASN A 337 10.96 0.23 -22.85
C ASN A 337 12.28 0.70 -23.47
N THR A 338 12.41 1.97 -23.85
CA THR A 338 13.67 2.54 -24.36
C THR A 338 14.75 2.49 -23.30
N LEU A 339 14.48 2.91 -22.06
CA LEU A 339 15.45 2.86 -20.95
C LEU A 339 15.88 1.43 -20.62
N LYS A 340 14.95 0.46 -20.65
CA LYS A 340 15.29 -0.96 -20.46
C LYS A 340 16.14 -1.50 -21.61
N ALA A 341 15.86 -1.09 -22.85
CA ALA A 341 16.68 -1.44 -24.01
C ALA A 341 18.08 -0.83 -23.89
N GLU A 342 18.19 0.46 -23.55
CA GLU A 342 19.47 1.12 -23.29
C GLU A 342 20.27 0.44 -22.19
N ASN A 343 19.64 0.11 -21.06
CA ASN A 343 20.33 -0.57 -19.96
C ASN A 343 20.84 -1.95 -20.40
N ARG A 344 20.06 -2.70 -21.20
CA ARG A 344 20.52 -3.96 -21.80
C ARG A 344 21.69 -3.76 -22.76
N ASP A 345 21.63 -2.76 -23.63
CA ASP A 345 22.67 -2.48 -24.63
C ASP A 345 23.96 -1.99 -23.97
N LEU A 346 23.86 -1.11 -22.96
CA LEU A 346 24.99 -0.66 -22.14
C LEU A 346 25.60 -1.81 -21.33
N LEU A 347 24.78 -2.68 -20.73
CA LEU A 347 25.26 -3.88 -20.06
C LEU A 347 25.95 -4.84 -21.04
N ALA A 348 25.45 -4.98 -22.27
CA ALA A 348 26.10 -5.80 -23.30
C ALA A 348 27.44 -5.21 -23.76
N GLN A 349 27.57 -3.88 -23.79
CA GLN A 349 28.84 -3.20 -24.04
C GLN A 349 29.83 -3.39 -22.89
N LEU A 350 29.40 -3.19 -21.64
CA LEU A 350 30.24 -3.42 -20.45
C LEU A 350 30.70 -4.87 -20.31
N ARG A 351 29.89 -5.83 -20.76
CA ARG A 351 30.21 -7.27 -20.77
C ARG A 351 31.12 -7.70 -21.93
N GLY A 352 31.61 -6.77 -22.76
CA GLY A 352 32.82 -6.99 -23.56
C GLY A 352 32.65 -7.31 -25.05
N LYS A 353 31.67 -6.76 -25.76
CA LYS A 353 31.52 -6.98 -27.23
C LYS A 353 32.22 -5.98 -28.16
N HIS A 354 32.68 -4.81 -27.68
CA HIS A 354 33.33 -3.82 -28.54
C HIS A 354 34.50 -3.10 -27.82
N HIS A 355 35.68 -3.69 -27.83
CA HIS A 355 36.86 -3.11 -27.15
C HIS A 355 37.57 -1.99 -27.93
N HIS A 356 37.21 -1.69 -29.19
CA HIS A 356 38.02 -0.77 -30.03
C HIS A 356 37.23 0.22 -30.92
N LEU A 357 35.91 0.32 -30.80
CA LEU A 357 35.12 1.29 -31.56
C LEU A 357 34.20 2.07 -30.60
N LYS A 358 34.31 3.40 -30.62
CA LYS A 358 33.46 4.31 -29.84
C LYS A 358 32.08 4.39 -30.53
N VAL A 359 31.27 3.35 -30.36
CA VAL A 359 29.94 3.22 -30.98
C VAL A 359 28.88 3.72 -30.00
N VAL A 360 28.11 4.73 -30.40
CA VAL A 360 26.93 5.17 -29.66
C VAL A 360 25.82 4.14 -29.85
N PRO A 361 25.22 3.59 -28.78
CA PRO A 361 24.05 2.72 -28.89
C PRO A 361 22.92 3.40 -29.68
N LEU A 362 22.29 2.67 -30.60
CA LEU A 362 21.12 3.17 -31.33
C LEU A 362 19.99 3.59 -30.38
N SER A 363 19.86 2.89 -29.25
CA SER A 363 18.93 3.21 -28.16
C SER A 363 19.18 4.59 -27.56
N SER A 364 20.44 5.01 -27.38
CA SER A 364 20.81 6.36 -26.92
C SER A 364 20.50 7.46 -27.94
N ILE A 365 20.44 7.11 -29.23
CA ILE A 365 19.98 8.03 -30.27
C ILE A 365 18.45 8.14 -30.23
N GLU A 366 17.75 7.05 -29.92
CA GLU A 366 16.30 7.04 -29.79
C GLU A 366 15.80 7.82 -28.57
N SER A 367 16.48 7.74 -27.42
CA SER A 367 16.17 8.60 -26.26
C SER A 367 16.38 10.08 -26.55
N VAL A 368 17.52 10.46 -27.13
CA VAL A 368 17.78 11.86 -27.51
C VAL A 368 16.74 12.37 -28.52
N LYS A 369 16.29 11.53 -29.46
CA LYS A 369 15.19 11.88 -30.38
C LYS A 369 13.85 12.04 -29.66
N LEU A 370 13.58 11.26 -28.62
CA LEU A 370 12.38 11.38 -27.81
C LEU A 370 12.41 12.68 -26.99
N GLU A 371 13.54 12.99 -26.36
CA GLU A 371 13.77 14.24 -25.64
C GLU A 371 13.66 15.47 -26.57
N MET A 372 14.20 15.39 -27.79
CA MET A 372 14.06 16.46 -28.78
C MET A 372 12.59 16.73 -29.14
N LYS A 373 11.79 15.68 -29.35
CA LYS A 373 10.34 15.81 -29.61
C LYS A 373 9.59 16.38 -28.41
N GLU A 374 9.96 15.99 -27.20
CA GLU A 374 9.38 16.56 -25.98
C GLU A 374 9.71 18.05 -25.87
N MET A 375 10.96 18.43 -26.11
CA MET A 375 11.39 19.83 -26.13
C MET A 375 10.64 20.65 -27.19
N GLU A 376 10.51 20.14 -28.42
CA GLU A 376 9.70 20.77 -29.47
C GLU A 376 8.25 20.99 -29.03
N ARG A 377 7.64 20.00 -28.37
CA ARG A 377 6.28 20.12 -27.81
C ARG A 377 6.21 21.23 -26.76
N THR A 378 7.17 21.29 -25.83
CA THR A 378 7.18 22.36 -24.81
C THR A 378 7.35 23.75 -25.43
N VAL A 379 8.15 23.89 -26.49
CA VAL A 379 8.31 25.14 -27.23
C VAL A 379 6.99 25.54 -27.89
N PHE A 380 6.33 24.61 -28.58
CA PHE A 380 5.03 24.86 -29.20
C PHE A 380 3.96 25.30 -28.17
N GLU A 381 3.92 24.65 -27.01
CA GLU A 381 3.00 25.02 -25.93
C GLU A 381 3.28 26.42 -25.38
N LYS A 382 4.56 26.79 -25.21
CA LYS A 382 4.97 28.14 -24.80
C LYS A 382 4.62 29.20 -25.86
N GLU A 383 4.84 28.93 -27.14
CA GLU A 383 4.46 29.82 -28.24
C GLU A 383 2.95 30.01 -28.32
N LYS A 384 2.17 28.93 -28.15
CA LYS A 384 0.71 28.99 -28.09
C LYS A 384 0.22 29.86 -26.93
N ARG A 385 0.85 29.72 -25.75
CA ARG A 385 0.56 30.59 -24.59
C ARG A 385 0.90 32.05 -24.90
N MET A 386 2.04 32.32 -25.52
CA MET A 386 2.45 33.66 -25.91
C MET A 386 1.48 34.29 -26.92
N ARG A 387 1.00 33.52 -27.90
CA ARG A 387 0.01 33.98 -28.88
C ARG A 387 -1.31 34.37 -28.20
N ARG A 388 -1.83 33.51 -27.33
CA ARG A 388 -3.05 33.80 -26.55
C ARG A 388 -2.87 35.03 -25.66
N LEU A 389 -1.71 35.19 -25.03
CA LEU A 389 -1.43 36.37 -24.21
C LEU A 389 -1.44 37.66 -25.04
N LYS A 390 -0.86 37.63 -26.26
CA LYS A 390 -0.92 38.75 -27.21
C LYS A 390 -2.35 39.06 -27.66
N GLU A 391 -3.16 38.02 -27.93
CA GLU A 391 -4.58 38.17 -28.29
C GLU A 391 -5.38 38.81 -27.14
N ILE A 392 -5.24 38.30 -25.91
CA ILE A 392 -5.91 38.85 -24.72
C ILE A 392 -5.47 40.29 -24.46
N TRP A 393 -4.17 40.58 -24.57
CA TRP A 393 -3.66 41.93 -24.40
C TRP A 393 -4.23 42.88 -25.46
N THR A 394 -4.28 42.45 -26.71
CA THR A 394 -4.85 43.26 -27.81
C THR A 394 -6.34 43.52 -27.57
N ALA A 395 -7.09 42.50 -27.13
CA ALA A 395 -8.51 42.63 -26.78
C ALA A 395 -8.73 43.59 -25.60
N LYS A 396 -7.97 43.43 -24.52
CA LYS A 396 -8.07 44.30 -23.34
C LYS A 396 -7.62 45.74 -23.65
N SER A 397 -6.62 45.92 -24.51
CA SER A 397 -6.23 47.23 -25.01
C SER A 397 -7.29 47.86 -25.92
N SER A 398 -8.05 47.08 -26.71
CA SER A 398 -9.22 47.62 -27.42
C SER A 398 -10.35 47.99 -26.48
N GLU A 399 -10.66 47.15 -25.48
CA GLU A 399 -11.67 47.47 -24.45
C GLU A 399 -11.31 48.74 -23.69
N PHE A 400 -10.05 48.90 -23.30
CA PHE A 400 -9.56 50.12 -22.66
C PHE A 400 -9.72 51.35 -23.57
N ARG A 401 -9.35 51.24 -24.84
CA ARG A 401 -9.51 52.34 -25.81
C ARG A 401 -10.98 52.70 -26.02
N GLU A 402 -11.87 51.71 -26.07
CA GLU A 402 -13.31 51.92 -26.21
C GLU A 402 -13.92 52.56 -24.95
N ALA A 403 -13.52 52.10 -23.76
CA ALA A 403 -13.95 52.69 -22.50
C ALA A 403 -13.52 54.15 -22.38
N VAL A 404 -12.27 54.47 -22.73
CA VAL A 404 -11.77 55.85 -22.75
C VAL A 404 -12.50 56.71 -23.79
N ALA A 405 -12.76 56.16 -24.98
CA ALA A 405 -13.53 56.84 -26.02
C ALA A 405 -14.97 57.13 -25.56
N SER A 406 -15.62 56.18 -24.89
CA SER A 406 -16.99 56.33 -24.38
C SER A 406 -17.10 57.30 -23.19
N LEU A 407 -16.16 57.22 -22.23
CA LEU A 407 -16.18 58.04 -21.01
C LEU A 407 -15.69 59.47 -21.23
N LEU A 408 -14.54 59.62 -21.90
CA LEU A 408 -13.87 60.91 -22.06
C LEU A 408 -14.09 61.53 -23.45
N GLY A 409 -14.69 60.79 -24.40
CA GLY A 409 -14.91 61.30 -25.76
C GLY A 409 -13.64 61.35 -26.63
N TYR A 410 -12.59 60.63 -26.25
CA TYR A 410 -11.28 60.64 -26.93
C TYR A 410 -10.86 59.26 -27.41
N LYS A 411 -10.55 59.15 -28.71
CA LYS A 411 -9.93 57.96 -29.28
C LYS A 411 -8.40 58.04 -29.15
N LEU A 412 -7.82 57.06 -28.47
CA LEU A 412 -6.37 56.94 -28.27
C LEU A 412 -5.77 55.93 -29.26
N ASP A 413 -4.78 56.35 -30.03
CA ASP A 413 -3.98 55.49 -30.90
C ASP A 413 -2.51 55.51 -30.45
N PHE A 414 -2.02 54.36 -29.98
CA PHE A 414 -0.64 54.19 -29.54
C PHE A 414 0.28 54.02 -30.76
N LEU A 415 1.21 54.95 -30.95
CA LEU A 415 2.22 54.89 -32.00
C LEU A 415 3.42 54.04 -31.56
N PRO A 416 4.16 53.41 -32.51
CA PRO A 416 5.30 52.55 -32.20
C PRO A 416 6.48 53.28 -31.54
N ASN A 417 6.52 54.62 -31.62
CA ASN A 417 7.51 55.47 -30.96
C ASN A 417 7.14 55.83 -29.50
N GLY A 418 6.14 55.16 -28.91
CA GLY A 418 5.69 55.40 -27.54
C GLY A 418 4.79 56.64 -27.38
N ARG A 419 4.55 57.40 -28.45
CA ARG A 419 3.64 58.56 -28.43
C ARG A 419 2.19 58.12 -28.54
N VAL A 420 1.29 58.90 -27.95
CA VAL A 420 -0.15 58.65 -27.99
C VAL A 420 -0.81 59.70 -28.85
N ARG A 421 -1.45 59.28 -29.94
CA ARG A 421 -2.30 60.12 -30.76
C ARG A 421 -3.70 60.15 -30.16
N VAL A 422 -4.20 61.33 -29.86
CA VAL A 422 -5.49 61.58 -29.24
C VAL A 422 -6.36 62.28 -30.26
N THR A 423 -7.49 61.69 -30.60
CA THR A 423 -8.46 62.24 -31.55
C THR A 423 -9.78 62.43 -30.82
N SER A 424 -10.34 63.64 -30.84
CA SER A 424 -11.66 63.87 -30.24
C SER A 424 -12.76 63.21 -31.08
N MET A 425 -13.70 62.53 -30.45
CA MET A 425 -14.88 61.96 -31.14
C MET A 425 -15.89 63.03 -31.58
N PHE A 426 -15.86 64.20 -30.95
CA PHE A 426 -16.80 65.30 -31.23
C PHE A 426 -16.25 66.31 -32.23
N HIS A 427 -14.96 66.26 -32.55
CA HIS A 427 -14.37 67.10 -33.58
C HIS A 427 -14.83 66.62 -34.96
N LEU A 428 -15.79 67.35 -35.55
CA LEU A 428 -16.31 67.19 -36.91
C LEU A 428 -16.31 65.72 -37.39
N SER A 429 -17.16 64.92 -36.76
CA SER A 429 -17.41 63.54 -37.20
C SER A 429 -17.70 63.54 -38.70
N SER A 430 -16.93 62.75 -39.45
CA SER A 430 -17.10 62.47 -40.88
C SER A 430 -18.56 62.12 -41.27
N ALA A 431 -19.40 61.74 -40.29
CA ALA A 431 -20.81 61.46 -40.47
C ALA A 431 -21.76 62.68 -40.58
N TYR A 432 -21.33 63.91 -40.26
CA TYR A 432 -22.22 65.09 -40.17
C TYR A 432 -21.76 66.31 -41.00
N ARG A 433 -20.99 66.09 -42.07
CA ARG A 433 -20.81 67.11 -43.10
C ARG A 433 -22.02 67.05 -44.05
N HIS A 434 -23.09 67.77 -43.72
CA HIS A 434 -24.09 68.11 -44.73
C HIS A 434 -23.46 69.08 -45.73
N GLY A 435 -23.21 68.61 -46.95
CA GLY A 435 -22.81 69.46 -48.08
C GLY A 435 -21.39 69.21 -48.60
N THR A 436 -21.19 68.08 -49.28
CA THR A 436 -20.52 67.96 -50.59
C THR A 436 -20.71 66.53 -51.06
N ASP A 437 -21.70 66.33 -51.94
CA ASP A 437 -22.13 65.05 -52.55
C ASP A 437 -21.14 64.48 -53.60
N ASP A 438 -19.83 64.75 -53.48
CA ASP A 438 -18.82 64.30 -54.46
C ASP A 438 -17.57 63.73 -53.77
N ALA A 439 -17.75 62.71 -52.93
CA ALA A 439 -16.63 61.85 -52.52
C ALA A 439 -17.05 60.38 -52.56
N ASP A 440 -16.54 59.73 -53.61
CA ASP A 440 -16.70 58.35 -54.01
C ASP A 440 -16.63 57.35 -52.82
N ALA A 441 -17.66 56.52 -52.71
CA ALA A 441 -17.86 55.50 -51.67
C ALA A 441 -16.95 54.26 -51.85
N GLY A 442 -15.71 54.47 -52.30
CA GLY A 442 -14.76 53.42 -52.67
C GLY A 442 -13.39 53.48 -51.98
N ALA A 443 -13.03 54.59 -51.32
CA ALA A 443 -11.70 54.75 -50.73
C ALA A 443 -11.66 54.41 -49.24
N LYS A 444 -11.58 53.11 -48.91
CA LYS A 444 -11.15 52.62 -47.59
C LYS A 444 -9.63 52.83 -47.44
N GLY A 445 -9.19 54.08 -47.48
CA GLY A 445 -7.81 54.52 -47.26
C GLY A 445 -7.61 55.09 -45.85
N PRO A 446 -6.45 54.90 -45.20
CA PRO A 446 -6.20 55.40 -43.85
C PRO A 446 -5.76 56.87 -43.93
N SER A 447 -6.63 57.81 -44.26
CA SER A 447 -6.17 59.20 -44.44
C SER A 447 -7.26 60.28 -44.30
N ASP A 448 -8.09 60.19 -43.26
CA ASP A 448 -8.95 61.33 -42.89
C ASP A 448 -8.93 61.67 -41.38
N GLY A 449 -8.23 60.86 -40.57
CA GLY A 449 -8.02 61.11 -39.14
C GLY A 449 -6.64 61.71 -38.79
N GLU A 450 -5.77 61.94 -39.77
CA GLU A 450 -4.38 62.35 -39.53
C GLU A 450 -4.17 63.85 -39.30
N ASN A 451 -5.12 64.70 -39.71
CA ASN A 451 -4.97 66.16 -39.67
C ASN A 451 -5.64 66.82 -38.46
N ASN A 452 -6.46 66.08 -37.70
CA ASN A 452 -7.29 66.58 -36.59
C ASN A 452 -7.03 65.83 -35.28
N SER A 453 -5.76 65.55 -34.98
CA SER A 453 -5.34 64.80 -33.80
C SER A 453 -4.26 65.54 -33.01
N ILE A 454 -4.13 65.19 -31.74
CA ILE A 454 -3.09 65.73 -30.84
C ILE A 454 -2.17 64.58 -30.46
N ILE A 455 -0.89 64.72 -30.74
CA ILE A 455 0.13 63.73 -30.41
C ILE A 455 0.77 64.13 -29.09
N PHE A 456 0.59 63.31 -28.07
CA PHE A 456 1.24 63.44 -26.78
C PHE A 456 2.47 62.55 -26.71
N ASP A 457 3.58 63.14 -26.29
CA ASP A 457 4.81 62.44 -25.97
C ASP A 457 4.88 62.32 -24.44
N GLY A 458 4.56 61.13 -23.91
CA GLY A 458 4.52 60.88 -22.46
C GLY A 458 5.88 60.89 -21.78
N GLU A 459 6.96 60.62 -22.52
CA GLU A 459 8.33 60.58 -21.98
C GLU A 459 8.90 62.00 -21.86
N ASN A 460 8.67 62.84 -22.87
CA ASN A 460 9.14 64.22 -22.87
C ASN A 460 8.12 65.23 -22.31
N GLY A 461 6.90 64.77 -22.00
CA GLY A 461 5.80 65.63 -21.55
C GLY A 461 5.38 66.69 -22.59
N THR A 462 5.66 66.45 -23.87
CA THR A 462 5.39 67.44 -24.93
C THR A 462 4.11 67.10 -25.71
N MET A 463 3.40 68.14 -26.14
CA MET A 463 2.18 68.02 -26.94
C MET A 463 2.42 68.66 -28.31
N LYS A 464 2.07 67.94 -29.38
CA LYS A 464 2.14 68.43 -30.77
C LYS A 464 0.81 68.23 -31.47
N ILE A 465 0.32 69.26 -32.14
CA ILE A 465 -0.90 69.18 -32.94
C ILE A 465 -0.54 68.61 -34.32
N SER A 466 -1.23 67.56 -34.76
CA SER A 466 -1.08 67.04 -36.12
C SER A 466 -1.68 68.03 -37.12
N GLY A 467 -1.02 68.28 -38.26
CA GLY A 467 -1.47 69.25 -39.27
C GLY A 467 -0.78 70.63 -39.23
N GLY A 468 0.07 70.88 -38.23
CA GLY A 468 0.87 72.11 -38.13
C GLY A 468 0.10 73.33 -37.59
N PRO A 469 0.79 74.46 -37.33
CA PRO A 469 0.23 75.63 -36.62
C PRO A 469 -0.84 76.39 -37.40
N ASN A 470 -0.93 76.14 -38.71
CA ASN A 470 -1.91 76.74 -39.62
C ASN A 470 -3.06 75.78 -39.98
N SER A 471 -3.14 74.60 -39.36
CA SER A 471 -4.30 73.71 -39.52
C SER A 471 -5.57 74.38 -38.98
N GLN A 472 -6.71 74.15 -39.61
CA GLN A 472 -8.02 74.63 -39.15
C GLN A 472 -8.28 74.19 -37.70
N PHE A 473 -7.98 72.92 -37.40
CA PHE A 473 -8.04 72.37 -36.05
C PHE A 473 -7.15 73.13 -35.05
N ALA A 474 -5.91 73.45 -35.44
CA ALA A 474 -4.96 74.17 -34.59
C ALA A 474 -5.36 75.63 -34.35
N MET A 475 -6.06 76.26 -35.29
CA MET A 475 -6.60 77.63 -35.12
C MET A 475 -7.80 77.66 -34.19
N GLU A 476 -8.72 76.70 -34.30
CA GLU A 476 -9.91 76.62 -33.44
C GLU A 476 -9.58 76.42 -31.97
N ILE A 477 -8.63 75.52 -31.67
CA ILE A 477 -8.22 75.22 -30.29
C ILE A 477 -7.14 76.16 -29.76
N ARG A 478 -6.64 77.12 -30.57
CA ARG A 478 -5.52 78.00 -30.22
C ARG A 478 -5.77 78.78 -28.93
N ASN A 479 -6.98 79.31 -28.78
CA ASN A 479 -7.36 80.08 -27.59
C ASN A 479 -7.41 79.19 -26.34
N LEU A 480 -7.89 77.95 -26.48
CA LEU A 480 -7.91 76.97 -25.40
C LEU A 480 -6.51 76.50 -25.02
N ILE A 481 -5.60 76.34 -25.98
CA ILE A 481 -4.19 76.00 -25.72
C ILE A 481 -3.49 77.13 -24.97
N LYS A 482 -3.66 78.39 -25.40
CA LYS A 482 -3.06 79.53 -24.71
C LYS A 482 -3.51 79.61 -23.25
N PHE A 483 -4.80 79.49 -23.00
CA PHE A 483 -5.36 79.60 -21.66
C PHE A 483 -5.04 78.37 -20.76
N TRP A 484 -5.24 77.15 -21.24
CA TRP A 484 -5.11 75.95 -20.40
C TRP A 484 -3.71 75.33 -20.40
N VAL A 485 -2.99 75.40 -21.52
CA VAL A 485 -1.67 74.74 -21.67
C VAL A 485 -0.52 75.72 -21.44
N GLU A 486 -0.57 76.94 -21.98
CA GLU A 486 0.52 77.92 -21.80
C GLU A 486 0.44 78.64 -20.44
N GLU A 487 -0.74 79.13 -20.04
CA GLU A 487 -0.92 79.88 -18.78
C GLU A 487 -1.07 78.95 -17.56
N ARG A 488 -1.94 77.93 -17.65
CA ARG A 488 -2.29 77.06 -16.51
C ARG A 488 -1.51 75.74 -16.45
N LYS A 489 -0.93 75.28 -17.57
CA LYS A 489 -0.19 74.01 -17.70
C LYS A 489 -0.99 72.76 -17.35
N ASP A 490 -2.31 72.79 -17.54
CA ASP A 490 -3.22 71.68 -17.19
C ASP A 490 -3.85 71.04 -18.44
N ILE A 491 -3.25 69.95 -18.90
CA ILE A 491 -3.72 69.18 -20.07
C ILE A 491 -5.11 68.54 -19.84
N PRO A 492 -5.44 67.96 -18.67
CA PRO A 492 -6.77 67.39 -18.45
C PRO A 492 -7.89 68.43 -18.56
N CYS A 493 -7.68 69.64 -18.01
CA CYS A 493 -8.63 70.76 -18.11
C CYS A 493 -8.76 71.26 -19.56
N PHE A 494 -7.63 71.33 -20.28
CA PHE A 494 -7.63 71.63 -21.71
C PHE A 494 -8.48 70.63 -22.50
N LEU A 495 -8.26 69.33 -22.31
CA LEU A 495 -9.03 68.29 -23.00
C LEU A 495 -10.52 68.35 -22.62
N ALA A 496 -10.86 68.59 -21.35
CA ALA A 496 -12.25 68.73 -20.91
C ALA A 496 -12.94 69.94 -21.56
N ALA A 497 -12.28 71.10 -21.59
CA ALA A 497 -12.79 72.31 -22.23
C ALA A 497 -12.95 72.13 -23.75
N MET A 498 -11.99 71.46 -24.38
CA MET A 498 -12.03 71.14 -25.81
C MET A 498 -13.18 70.17 -26.15
N THR A 499 -13.47 69.18 -25.29
CA THR A 499 -14.65 68.32 -25.47
C THR A 499 -15.96 69.09 -25.37
N LEU A 500 -16.08 70.05 -24.45
CA LEU A 500 -17.28 70.88 -24.32
C LEU A 500 -17.46 71.78 -25.55
N ASP A 501 -16.40 72.48 -25.97
CA ASP A 501 -16.44 73.36 -27.15
C ASP A 501 -16.79 72.59 -28.43
N PHE A 502 -16.23 71.39 -28.63
CA PHE A 502 -16.61 70.54 -29.76
C PHE A 502 -18.00 69.94 -29.62
N TYR A 503 -18.43 69.56 -28.43
CA TYR A 503 -19.79 69.07 -28.20
C TYR A 503 -20.83 70.14 -28.53
N ASP A 504 -20.63 71.38 -28.09
CA ASP A 504 -21.52 72.52 -28.36
C ASP A 504 -21.62 72.84 -29.87
N LYS A 505 -20.52 72.62 -30.60
CA LYS A 505 -20.47 72.73 -32.07
C LYS A 505 -21.15 71.56 -32.80
N THR A 506 -21.42 70.44 -32.13
CA THR A 506 -22.16 69.32 -32.72
C THR A 506 -23.68 69.47 -32.55
N THR A 507 -24.45 68.90 -33.48
CA THR A 507 -25.93 68.90 -33.48
C THR A 507 -26.58 68.21 -32.27
N ARG A 508 -25.81 67.63 -31.34
CA ARG A 508 -26.29 67.06 -30.07
C ARG A 508 -26.60 68.12 -29.00
N ALA A 509 -25.98 69.30 -29.07
CA ALA A 509 -26.26 70.39 -28.13
C ALA A 509 -27.56 71.15 -28.45
N ALA A 510 -28.08 71.02 -29.68
CA ALA A 510 -29.31 71.67 -30.14
C ALA A 510 -30.58 70.82 -29.93
N ARG A 511 -30.50 69.73 -29.14
CA ARG A 511 -31.59 68.79 -28.92
C ARG A 511 -32.25 68.94 -27.56
#